data_AF-A0A379STK7-F1
#
_entry.id   AF-A0A379STK7-F1
#
_cell.length_a   1.000
_cell.length_b   1.000
_cell.length_c   1.000
_cell.angle_alpha   90.00
_cell.angle_beta   90.00
_cell.angle_gamma   90.00
#
_symmetry.space_group_name_H-M   'P 1'
#
loop_
_entity.id
_entity.type
_entity.pdbx_description
1 polymer ?
#
loop_
_entity_poly.entity_id
_entity_poly.type
_entity_poly.pdbx_seq_one_letter_code
_entity_poly.pdbx_strand_id
1 'polypeptide(L)' 'MMRPEEIYQRIEGKDWRHIWVVGDIHGCFSILMKKLREYQFDPQQDLLVSVGDIIDRGPRQLT' A
#
# COMPACT_ATOMS: atom_id res chain seq x y z
N MET A 1 14.72 17.49 -13.09
CA MET A 1 13.30 17.89 -13.07
C MET A 1 12.51 16.68 -13.54
N MET A 2 11.75 16.02 -12.65
CA MET A 2 10.93 14.85 -13.04
C MET A 2 9.83 15.29 -14.00
N ARG A 3 9.53 14.45 -14.99
CA ARG A 3 8.45 14.75 -15.94
C ARG A 3 7.09 14.49 -15.29
N PRO A 4 6.01 15.22 -15.65
CA PRO A 4 4.69 15.02 -15.05
C PRO A 4 4.18 13.58 -15.14
N GLU A 5 4.52 12.88 -16.22
CA GLU A 5 4.24 11.45 -16.41
C GLU A 5 4.93 10.50 -15.41
N GLU A 6 5.93 10.96 -14.64
CA GLU A 6 6.62 10.18 -13.59
C GLU A 6 6.00 10.38 -12.20
N ILE A 7 5.01 11.28 -12.06
CA ILE A 7 4.37 11.64 -10.78
C ILE A 7 3.11 10.81 -10.53
N TYR A 8 2.45 10.35 -11.60
CA TYR A 8 1.19 9.64 -11.52
C TYR A 8 1.36 8.19 -11.97
N GLN A 9 1.09 7.26 -11.05
CA GLN A 9 0.95 5.85 -11.39
C GLN A 9 -0.52 5.55 -11.71
N ARG A 10 -0.78 5.06 -12.93
CA ARG A 10 -2.10 4.57 -13.33
C ARG A 10 -2.22 3.08 -13.05
N ILE A 11 -3.33 2.68 -12.45
CA ILE A 11 -3.66 1.29 -12.16
C ILE A 11 -4.97 0.98 -12.88
N GLU A 12 -4.98 -0.10 -13.67
CA GLU A 12 -6.17 -0.59 -14.35
C GLU A 12 -6.92 -1.55 -13.41
N GLY A 13 -8.10 -1.15 -12.93
CA GLY A 13 -8.82 -1.92 -11.91
C GLY A 13 -9.31 -3.29 -12.37
N LYS A 14 -9.41 -3.51 -13.69
CA LYS A 14 -9.79 -4.80 -14.30
C LYS A 14 -8.74 -5.89 -14.10
N ASP A 15 -7.49 -5.52 -13.79
CA ASP A 15 -6.38 -6.47 -13.64
C ASP A 15 -6.38 -7.13 -12.26
N TRP A 16 -7.29 -6.71 -11.37
CA TRP A 16 -7.34 -7.13 -9.97
C TRP A 16 -8.73 -7.65 -9.61
N ARG A 17 -8.76 -8.70 -8.78
CA ARG A 17 -9.99 -9.28 -8.25
C ARG A 17 -10.64 -8.33 -7.24
N HIS A 18 -9.86 -7.85 -6.26
CA HIS A 18 -10.30 -6.85 -5.29
C HIS A 18 -9.25 -5.75 -5.12
N ILE A 19 -9.70 -4.52 -4.94
CA ILE A 19 -8.85 -3.35 -4.67
C ILE A 19 -9.20 -2.80 -3.29
N TRP A 20 -8.22 -2.82 -2.40
CA TRP A 20 -8.34 -2.38 -1.02
C TRP A 20 -7.57 -1.08 -0.84
N VAL A 21 -8.19 -0.07 -0.23
CA VAL A 21 -7.54 1.20 0.07
C VAL A 21 -7.40 1.35 1.58
N VAL A 22 -6.18 1.62 2.03
CA VAL A 22 -5.85 1.76 3.46
C VAL A 22 -5.32 3.16 3.73
N GLY A 23 -5.86 3.78 4.77
CA GLY A 23 -5.34 5.01 5.37
C GLY A 23 -3.98 4.84 6.02
N ASP A 24 -3.62 5.81 6.86
CA ASP A 24 -2.35 5.84 7.57
C ASP A 24 -2.14 4.59 8.42
N ILE A 25 -0.99 3.93 8.23
CA ILE A 25 -0.68 2.69 8.93
C ILE A 25 -0.04 2.99 10.30
N HIS A 26 0.74 4.08 10.46
CA HIS A 26 1.35 4.55 11.73
C HIS A 26 1.73 3.42 12.71
N GLY A 27 2.55 2.45 12.27
CA GLY A 27 3.02 1.34 13.12
C GLY A 27 2.00 0.22 13.41
N CYS A 28 0.76 0.33 12.94
CA CYS A 28 -0.31 -0.68 13.08
C CYS A 28 -0.25 -1.79 12.01
N PHE A 29 0.95 -2.17 11.56
CA PHE A 29 1.15 -3.21 10.55
C PHE A 29 0.52 -4.56 10.97
N SER A 30 0.59 -4.89 12.26
CA SER A 30 0.01 -6.13 12.80
C SER A 30 -1.52 -6.17 12.67
N ILE A 31 -2.19 -5.02 12.85
CA ILE A 31 -3.65 -4.87 12.70
C ILE A 31 -4.03 -5.00 11.22
N LEU A 32 -3.28 -4.33 10.34
CA LEU A 32 -3.48 -4.45 8.90
C LEU A 32 -3.35 -5.92 8.45
N MET A 33 -2.27 -6.60 8.82
CA MET A 33 -2.05 -8.00 8.45
C MET A 33 -3.14 -8.93 9.01
N LYS A 34 -3.67 -8.66 10.20
CA LYS A 34 -4.80 -9.40 10.76
C LYS A 34 -6.05 -9.21 9.91
N LYS A 35 -6.36 -7.96 9.53
CA LYS A 35 -7.52 -7.63 8.68
C LYS A 35 -7.40 -8.27 7.30
N LEU A 36 -6.24 -8.18 6.66
CA LEU A 36 -5.99 -8.81 5.36
C LEU A 36 -6.20 -10.33 5.42
N ARG A 37 -5.78 -10.99 6.51
CA ARG A 37 -6.06 -12.42 6.72
C ARG A 37 -7.55 -12.71 6.92
N GLU A 38 -8.28 -11.88 7.69
CA GLU A 38 -9.73 -12.01 7.89
C GLU A 38 -10.49 -11.92 6.55
N TYR A 39 -10.04 -11.05 5.63
CA TYR A 39 -10.65 -10.88 4.31
C TYR A 39 -10.09 -11.80 3.21
N GLN A 40 -9.25 -12.78 3.57
CA GLN A 40 -8.61 -13.70 2.62
C GLN A 40 -7.90 -12.99 1.45
N PHE A 41 -7.20 -11.91 1.77
CA PHE A 41 -6.41 -11.15 0.79
C PHE A 41 -5.37 -12.04 0.10
N ASP A 42 -5.38 -12.01 -1.23
CA ASP A 42 -4.43 -12.74 -2.07
C ASP A 42 -3.52 -11.74 -2.80
N PRO A 43 -2.23 -11.62 -2.45
CA PRO A 43 -1.32 -10.67 -3.09
C PRO A 43 -1.06 -10.97 -4.58
N GLN A 44 -1.47 -12.13 -5.10
CA GLN A 44 -1.35 -12.45 -6.53
C GLN A 44 -2.56 -11.98 -7.35
N GLN A 45 -3.69 -11.70 -6.70
CA GLN A 45 -4.94 -11.37 -7.39
C GLN A 45 -5.59 -10.07 -6.88
N ASP A 46 -5.26 -9.65 -5.67
CA ASP A 46 -5.81 -8.46 -5.01
C ASP A 46 -4.75 -7.36 -4.93
N LEU A 47 -5.21 -6.12 -4.99
CA LEU A 47 -4.39 -4.93 -4.86
C LEU A 47 -4.64 -4.24 -3.52
N LEU A 48 -3.55 -3.84 -2.85
CA LEU A 48 -3.59 -2.99 -1.66
C LEU A 48 -2.95 -1.64 -1.96
N VAL A 49 -3.72 -0.56 -1.90
CA VAL A 49 -3.25 0.81 -2.06
C VAL A 49 -3.23 1.48 -0.68
N SER A 50 -2.07 1.98 -0.26
CA SER A 50 -1.94 2.78 0.95
C SER A 50 -1.81 4.26 0.56
N VAL A 51 -2.58 5.13 1.20
CA VAL A 51 -2.62 6.57 0.87
C VAL A 51 -1.54 7.41 1.59
N GLY A 52 -0.78 6.87 2.53
CA GLY A 52 0.26 7.64 3.23
C GLY A 52 0.72 7.04 4.56
N ASP A 53 1.84 7.58 5.07
CA ASP A 53 2.46 7.27 6.37
C ASP A 53 2.70 5.79 6.69
N ILE A 54 3.10 5.02 5.68
CA ILE A 54 3.71 3.69 5.88
C ILE A 54 4.98 3.81 6.75
N ILE A 55 5.68 4.95 6.66
CA ILE A 55 6.95 5.21 7.34
C ILE A 55 7.02 6.68 7.75
N ASP A 56 6.29 7.08 8.80
CA ASP A 56 6.79 8.22 9.57
C ASP A 56 7.86 7.66 10.54
N ARG A 57 9.15 7.87 10.19
CA ARG A 57 10.36 7.63 11.02
C ARG A 57 10.84 6.18 11.25
N GLY A 58 11.36 5.53 10.20
CA GLY A 58 12.37 4.48 10.39
C GLY A 58 13.78 5.09 10.50
N PRO A 59 14.55 4.91 11.59
CA PRO A 59 15.95 5.33 11.64
C PRO A 59 16.77 4.36 10.78
N ARG A 60 16.93 4.69 9.51
CA ARG A 60 18.03 4.16 8.70
C ARG A 60 18.61 5.29 7.87
N GLN A 61 19.13 6.31 8.57
CA GLN A 61 20.30 7.00 8.06
C GLN A 61 21.36 5.92 7.80
N LEU A 62 21.85 5.92 6.58
CA LEU A 62 23.03 5.19 6.14
C LEU A 62 24.14 5.41 7.18
N THR A 63 24.58 4.32 7.81
CA THR A 63 25.95 4.24 8.35
C THR A 63 26.67 3.18 7.53
#